data_AF-A0A7J4IAN5-F1
#
_entry.id   AF-A0A7J4IAN5-F1
#
_cell.length_a   1.000
_cell.length_b   1.000
_cell.length_c   1.000
_cell.angle_alpha   90.00
_cell.angle_beta   90.00
_cell.angle_gamma   90.00
#
_symmetry.space_group_name_H-M   'P 1'
#
loop_
_entity.id
_entity.type
_entity.pdbx_description
1 polymer ?
#
loop_
_entity_poly.entity_id
_entity_poly.type
_entity_poly.pdbx_seq_one_letter_code
_entity_poly.pdbx_strand_id
1 'polypeptide(L)'
;MTKKIGIISLAIFSLLLTSSTVSAFVEIHLPQGPITMNAQYPSSQSYFNTQLKNISFGYDVQNGTYIDWCGAKEVYINPNHDYANTHLYSLYNTSMPSYLWHTNWSKISYLLNHKVQNVDWKQIQYAIWYLLDYGNGGLNSDGWSMVHNASLYGESYTPTYFDIIGVIADAGQHVQKQILEVRPIDPNGDADGDGIKNIDEDVDADGNPTNDDTDSDGVNNYFDTDDDGDEILTQIEVTDGTQFGQDVDQDGIPNYLDTNSDGDCKRDICEGRGDIDGDGVPNYLDANDNDGPFGDLDHDGLQNSLEDSLGTNKTNPDSDGDSLGDYPETDGGNPIDTDNDGIIDANDPDDDDDDIPTLVEVTDGNQFGQDVDND
;
A
#
# COMPACT_ATOMS: atom_id res chain seq x y z
N MET A 1 22.66 4.11 -72.75
CA MET A 1 22.31 5.08 -71.70
C MET A 1 21.64 4.30 -70.58
N THR A 2 22.44 3.94 -69.58
CA THR A 2 22.12 3.02 -68.48
C THR A 2 21.39 3.77 -67.38
N LYS A 3 20.17 3.33 -67.04
CA LYS A 3 19.38 3.84 -65.91
C LYS A 3 20.10 3.52 -64.59
N LYS A 4 20.51 4.54 -63.84
CA LYS A 4 20.93 4.40 -62.44
C LYS A 4 19.68 4.30 -61.57
N ILE A 5 19.48 3.14 -60.96
CA ILE A 5 18.49 2.90 -59.91
C ILE A 5 19.15 3.32 -58.60
N GLY A 6 18.60 4.34 -57.93
CA GLY A 6 19.04 4.78 -56.61
C GLY A 6 18.54 3.79 -55.56
N ILE A 7 19.48 3.18 -54.83
CA ILE A 7 19.18 2.34 -53.67
C ILE A 7 18.96 3.29 -52.49
N ILE A 8 17.72 3.36 -51.99
CA ILE A 8 17.39 4.02 -50.72
C ILE A 8 17.86 3.08 -49.61
N SER A 9 18.90 3.49 -48.88
CA SER A 9 19.40 2.78 -47.71
C SER A 9 18.45 3.06 -46.55
N LEU A 10 17.53 2.13 -46.27
CA LEU A 10 16.65 2.17 -45.11
C LEU A 10 17.49 1.80 -43.88
N ALA A 11 17.93 2.80 -43.12
CA ALA A 11 18.56 2.59 -41.82
C ALA A 11 17.48 2.18 -40.81
N ILE A 12 17.39 0.88 -40.54
CA ILE A 12 16.56 0.35 -39.45
C ILE A 12 17.28 0.69 -38.15
N PHE A 13 16.83 1.76 -37.49
CA PHE A 13 17.22 2.05 -36.11
C PHE A 13 16.54 1.00 -35.22
N SER A 14 17.28 -0.05 -34.87
CA SER A 14 16.86 -0.98 -33.82
C SER A 14 16.90 -0.20 -32.51
N LEU A 15 15.73 0.27 -32.09
CA LEU A 15 15.51 0.77 -30.74
C LEU A 15 15.59 -0.46 -29.81
N LEU A 16 16.78 -0.73 -29.28
CA LEU A 16 16.91 -1.62 -28.13
C LEU A 16 16.21 -0.91 -26.97
N LEU A 17 14.95 -1.26 -26.71
CA LEU A 17 14.39 -1.10 -25.37
C LEU A 17 15.19 -2.02 -24.47
N THR A 18 16.21 -1.49 -23.83
CA THR A 18 16.70 -2.09 -22.59
C THR A 18 15.61 -1.86 -21.57
N SER A 19 14.79 -2.88 -21.30
CA SER A 19 14.05 -2.92 -20.05
C SER A 19 15.08 -3.02 -18.94
N SER A 20 15.56 -1.88 -18.46
CA SER A 20 16.15 -1.81 -17.14
C SER A 20 15.00 -2.02 -16.17
N THR A 21 14.70 -3.28 -15.86
CA THR A 21 14.10 -3.59 -14.58
C THR A 21 15.12 -3.08 -13.57
N VAL A 22 14.86 -1.91 -13.00
CA VAL A 22 15.48 -1.53 -11.74
C VAL A 22 14.99 -2.62 -10.79
N SER A 23 15.81 -3.63 -10.55
CA SER A 23 15.63 -4.45 -9.36
C SER A 23 15.83 -3.46 -8.23
N ALA A 24 14.73 -2.96 -7.66
CA ALA A 24 14.79 -2.12 -6.48
C ALA A 24 15.59 -2.90 -5.45
N PHE A 25 16.77 -2.40 -5.11
CA PHE A 25 17.59 -2.99 -4.07
C PHE A 25 16.81 -2.84 -2.77
N VAL A 26 16.58 -3.93 -2.04
CA VAL A 26 15.95 -3.86 -0.72
C VAL A 26 17.02 -3.43 0.28
N GLU A 27 16.94 -2.17 0.71
CA GLU A 27 17.68 -1.70 1.88
C GLU A 27 16.73 -1.76 3.08
N ILE A 28 16.97 -2.72 3.98
CA ILE A 28 16.17 -2.90 5.19
C ILE A 28 16.65 -1.93 6.27
N HIS A 29 15.74 -1.08 6.77
CA HIS A 29 15.96 -0.14 7.85
C HIS A 29 15.95 -0.86 9.20
N LEU A 30 17.15 -1.16 9.69
CA LEU A 30 17.34 -1.84 10.98
C LEU A 30 17.72 -0.84 12.09
N PRO A 31 17.32 -1.12 13.35
CA PRO A 31 17.74 -0.35 14.52
C PRO A 31 19.26 -0.20 14.60
N GLN A 32 19.73 1.05 14.69
CA GLN A 32 21.16 1.35 14.84
C GLN A 32 21.65 1.19 16.29
N GLY A 33 20.73 1.30 17.27
CA GLY A 33 20.99 1.08 18.69
C GLY A 33 20.76 -0.36 19.15
N PRO A 34 21.15 -0.70 20.39
CA PRO A 34 20.93 -2.03 20.92
C PRO A 34 19.44 -2.29 21.19
N ILE A 35 19.00 -3.49 20.85
CA ILE A 35 17.66 -4.01 21.12
C ILE A 35 17.76 -5.19 22.09
N THR A 36 16.62 -5.68 22.58
CA THR A 36 16.57 -6.88 23.42
C THR A 36 16.09 -8.10 22.65
N MET A 37 16.90 -9.14 22.64
CA MET A 37 16.57 -10.44 22.06
C MET A 37 16.33 -11.48 23.16
N ASN A 38 15.29 -12.30 23.01
CA ASN A 38 15.01 -13.45 23.86
C ASN A 38 14.71 -14.68 23.00
N ALA A 39 15.69 -15.57 22.87
CA ALA A 39 15.54 -16.80 22.09
C ALA A 39 14.84 -17.89 22.91
N GLN A 40 13.84 -18.54 22.33
CA GLN A 40 13.03 -19.57 22.97
C GLN A 40 13.00 -20.82 22.09
N TYR A 41 12.99 -22.01 22.70
CA TYR A 41 12.85 -23.23 21.90
C TYR A 41 11.48 -23.24 21.20
N PRO A 42 11.43 -23.59 19.91
CA PRO A 42 10.23 -23.46 19.12
C PRO A 42 9.31 -24.65 19.36
N SER A 43 8.05 -24.48 18.98
CA SER A 43 7.04 -25.52 19.12
C SER A 43 7.14 -26.60 18.03
N SER A 44 7.58 -26.27 16.80
CA SER A 44 7.77 -27.29 15.71
C SER A 44 8.40 -26.82 14.39
N GLN A 45 8.70 -25.53 14.17
CA GLN A 45 8.92 -25.00 12.80
C GLN A 45 10.35 -24.50 12.50
N SER A 46 11.17 -24.27 13.52
CA SER A 46 12.47 -23.60 13.43
C SER A 46 13.45 -24.15 14.46
N TYR A 47 14.64 -23.56 14.62
CA TYR A 47 15.54 -23.92 15.74
C TYR A 47 15.23 -23.12 17.00
N PHE A 48 14.84 -21.85 16.86
CA PHE A 48 14.30 -20.99 17.90
C PHE A 48 13.09 -20.19 17.38
N ASN A 49 12.25 -19.75 18.32
CA ASN A 49 11.41 -18.59 18.14
C ASN A 49 12.03 -17.47 18.97
N THR A 50 12.35 -16.34 18.34
CA THR A 50 13.06 -15.27 19.01
C THR A 50 12.18 -14.04 19.14
N GLN A 51 11.98 -13.60 20.38
CA GLN A 51 11.26 -12.39 20.69
C GLN A 51 12.22 -11.20 20.67
N LEU A 52 11.88 -10.17 19.90
CA LEU A 52 12.57 -8.88 19.91
C LEU A 52 11.74 -7.85 20.70
N LYS A 53 12.43 -7.02 21.47
CA LYS A 53 11.84 -5.98 22.34
C LYS A 53 12.71 -4.73 22.34
N ASN A 54 12.14 -3.63 22.82
CA ASN A 54 12.77 -2.31 22.93
C ASN A 54 13.22 -1.77 21.57
N ILE A 55 12.43 -2.05 20.53
CA ILE A 55 12.58 -1.44 19.22
C ILE A 55 11.61 -0.25 19.19
N SER A 56 12.12 0.94 18.92
CA SER A 56 11.27 2.08 18.59
C SER A 56 10.57 1.83 17.28
N PHE A 57 9.44 2.50 17.05
CA PHE A 57 8.83 2.54 15.72
C PHE A 57 9.80 3.16 14.69
N GLY A 58 9.52 3.00 13.39
CA GLY A 58 10.41 3.49 12.33
C GLY A 58 11.25 2.43 11.61
N TYR A 59 11.21 1.14 12.00
CA TYR A 59 12.11 0.11 11.47
C TYR A 59 11.35 -1.07 10.86
N ASP A 60 11.93 -1.68 9.82
CA ASP A 60 11.39 -2.89 9.18
C ASP A 60 11.39 -4.14 10.08
N VAL A 61 12.01 -4.04 11.27
CA VAL A 61 11.97 -5.04 12.32
C VAL A 61 11.29 -4.41 13.53
N GLN A 62 10.22 -5.04 14.01
CA GLN A 62 9.35 -4.54 15.08
C GLN A 62 9.47 -5.40 16.34
N ASN A 63 8.86 -4.93 17.43
CA ASN A 63 8.69 -5.75 18.63
C ASN A 63 7.78 -6.94 18.29
N GLY A 64 8.25 -8.17 18.49
CA GLY A 64 7.50 -9.33 18.00
C GLY A 64 8.28 -10.64 18.10
N THR A 65 7.69 -11.72 17.59
CA THR A 65 8.31 -13.05 17.57
C THR A 65 8.67 -13.44 16.15
N TYR A 66 9.92 -13.81 15.93
CA TYR A 66 10.48 -14.16 14.63
C TYR A 66 10.87 -15.64 14.57
N ILE A 67 10.72 -16.22 13.37
CA ILE A 67 11.34 -17.52 13.04
C ILE A 67 12.85 -17.34 13.10
N ASP A 68 13.53 -18.23 13.81
CA ASP A 68 14.96 -18.11 14.06
C ASP A 68 15.72 -19.43 13.86
N TRP A 69 16.89 -19.30 13.24
CA TRP A 69 17.85 -20.36 13.00
C TRP A 69 19.16 -20.11 13.75
N CYS A 70 19.75 -21.20 14.21
CA CYS A 70 21.03 -21.17 14.88
C CYS A 70 22.15 -20.82 13.88
N GLY A 71 22.71 -19.61 13.99
CA GLY A 71 23.79 -19.11 13.15
C GLY A 71 25.20 -19.49 13.60
N ALA A 72 25.35 -20.20 14.73
CA ALA A 72 26.66 -20.62 15.24
C ALA A 72 26.60 -21.96 15.99
N LYS A 73 27.55 -22.87 15.74
CA LYS A 73 27.54 -24.22 16.33
C LYS A 73 28.34 -24.36 17.63
N GLU A 74 29.36 -23.53 17.84
CA GLU A 74 30.35 -23.71 18.92
C GLU A 74 30.14 -22.77 20.11
N VAL A 75 29.09 -21.94 20.06
CA VAL A 75 28.71 -21.00 21.11
C VAL A 75 27.27 -21.27 21.50
N TYR A 76 26.95 -21.16 22.79
CA TYR A 76 25.61 -21.44 23.34
C TYR A 76 24.84 -20.14 23.58
N ILE A 77 23.52 -20.22 23.50
CA ILE A 77 22.58 -19.20 23.98
C ILE A 77 21.76 -19.80 25.10
N ASN A 78 21.57 -19.05 26.20
CA ASN A 78 20.65 -19.46 27.26
C ASN A 78 19.24 -19.13 26.80
N PRO A 79 18.38 -20.13 26.54
CA PRO A 79 17.01 -19.86 26.10
C PRO A 79 16.21 -19.21 27.22
N ASN A 80 15.24 -18.37 26.86
CA ASN A 80 14.42 -17.57 27.78
C ASN A 80 15.24 -16.55 28.61
N HIS A 81 16.38 -16.11 28.09
CA HIS A 81 17.20 -15.04 28.69
C HIS A 81 17.15 -13.79 27.81
N ASP A 82 16.98 -12.62 28.43
CA ASP A 82 17.00 -11.34 27.73
C ASP A 82 18.44 -10.88 27.48
N TYR A 83 18.78 -10.69 26.21
CA TYR A 83 20.04 -10.15 25.74
C TYR A 83 19.84 -8.71 25.25
N ALA A 84 19.91 -7.75 26.18
CA ALA A 84 19.59 -6.33 25.94
C ALA A 84 20.63 -5.52 25.13
N ASN A 85 21.76 -6.13 24.74
CA ASN A 85 22.80 -5.49 23.93
C ASN A 85 22.90 -6.15 22.54
N THR A 86 21.76 -6.47 21.96
CA THR A 86 21.69 -7.16 20.67
C THR A 86 21.69 -6.13 19.54
N HIS A 87 22.51 -6.36 18.51
CA HIS A 87 22.53 -5.54 17.29
C HIS A 87 22.08 -6.39 16.10
N LEU A 88 21.40 -5.76 15.14
CA LEU A 88 20.83 -6.44 13.98
C LEU A 88 21.62 -6.10 12.71
N TYR A 89 21.85 -7.12 11.85
CA TYR A 89 22.57 -6.96 10.59
C TYR A 89 21.95 -7.80 9.48
N SER A 90 21.58 -7.18 8.36
CA SER A 90 21.05 -7.88 7.18
C SER A 90 22.09 -8.76 6.51
N LEU A 91 21.71 -9.98 6.10
CA LEU A 91 22.54 -10.88 5.27
C LEU A 91 22.84 -10.29 3.87
N TYR A 92 22.09 -9.28 3.42
CA TYR A 92 22.22 -8.64 2.11
C TYR A 92 23.03 -7.33 2.11
N ASN A 93 23.47 -6.84 3.30
CA ASN A 93 24.41 -5.72 3.58
C ASN A 93 23.86 -4.26 3.43
N THR A 94 24.25 -3.29 4.28
CA THR A 94 25.36 -2.32 4.00
C THR A 94 26.32 -2.01 5.17
N SER A 95 26.14 -2.57 6.38
CA SER A 95 26.97 -2.23 7.56
C SER A 95 27.45 -3.42 8.41
N MET A 96 27.42 -4.65 7.86
CA MET A 96 27.77 -5.84 8.66
C MET A 96 29.26 -5.83 9.09
N PRO A 97 29.56 -6.01 10.39
CA PRO A 97 30.93 -6.16 10.86
C PRO A 97 31.66 -7.33 10.19
N SER A 98 32.94 -7.13 9.85
CA SER A 98 33.75 -8.15 9.17
C SER A 98 33.82 -9.52 9.88
N TYR A 99 33.62 -9.56 11.21
CA TYR A 99 33.62 -10.82 11.97
C TYR A 99 32.33 -11.63 11.80
N LEU A 100 31.25 -11.02 11.30
CA LEU A 100 30.00 -11.70 10.93
C LEU A 100 29.96 -12.05 9.44
N TRP A 101 30.98 -11.67 8.66
CA TRP A 101 30.98 -11.94 7.22
C TRP A 101 31.16 -13.42 6.90
N HIS A 102 30.39 -13.91 5.91
CA HIS A 102 30.53 -15.25 5.35
C HIS A 102 30.29 -15.23 3.84
N THR A 103 31.04 -16.01 3.07
CA THR A 103 30.93 -16.02 1.59
C THR A 103 29.64 -16.66 1.08
N ASN A 104 28.92 -17.38 1.92
CA ASN A 104 27.69 -18.08 1.56
C ASN A 104 26.41 -17.35 2.03
N TRP A 105 26.47 -16.06 2.41
CA TRP A 105 25.27 -15.34 2.83
C TRP A 105 24.18 -15.28 1.75
N SER A 106 24.53 -15.02 0.49
CA SER A 106 23.58 -15.06 -0.62
C SER A 106 22.94 -16.43 -0.82
N LYS A 107 23.71 -17.52 -0.61
CA LYS A 107 23.20 -18.90 -0.65
C LYS A 107 22.25 -19.21 0.50
N ILE A 108 22.52 -18.67 1.69
CA ILE A 108 21.62 -18.82 2.84
C ILE A 108 20.34 -18.03 2.59
N SER A 109 20.41 -16.80 2.08
CA SER A 109 19.23 -16.04 1.65
C SER A 109 18.41 -16.78 0.60
N TYR A 110 19.07 -17.40 -0.38
CA TYR A 110 18.38 -18.27 -1.36
C TYR A 110 17.67 -19.44 -0.66
N LEU A 111 18.37 -20.12 0.25
CA LEU A 111 17.83 -21.27 0.98
C LEU A 111 16.60 -20.88 1.80
N LEU A 112 16.62 -19.75 2.51
CA LEU A 112 15.48 -19.28 3.31
C LEU A 112 14.24 -19.05 2.45
N ASN A 113 14.41 -18.60 1.21
CA ASN A 113 13.32 -18.35 0.26
C ASN A 113 12.91 -19.57 -0.57
N HIS A 114 13.70 -20.64 -0.56
CA HIS A 114 13.49 -21.84 -1.38
C HIS A 114 13.51 -23.12 -0.52
N LYS A 115 12.99 -23.03 0.71
CA LYS A 115 12.86 -24.17 1.62
C LYS A 115 11.98 -25.25 0.98
N VAL A 116 12.42 -26.51 1.08
CA VAL A 116 11.59 -27.65 0.69
C VAL A 116 10.37 -27.72 1.60
N GLN A 117 9.18 -27.78 1.00
CA GLN A 117 7.91 -27.86 1.74
C GLN A 117 7.76 -29.21 2.44
N ASN A 118 7.09 -29.24 3.59
CA ASN A 118 6.82 -30.45 4.39
C ASN A 118 8.09 -31.21 4.86
N VAL A 119 9.20 -30.51 5.07
CA VAL A 119 10.44 -31.08 5.60
C VAL A 119 10.56 -30.88 7.12
N ASP A 120 11.24 -31.78 7.82
CA ASP A 120 11.65 -31.55 9.23
C ASP A 120 12.56 -30.31 9.28
N TRP A 121 12.22 -29.34 10.14
CA TRP A 121 12.97 -28.10 10.33
C TRP A 121 14.46 -28.33 10.62
N LYS A 122 14.82 -29.48 11.21
CA LYS A 122 16.23 -29.85 11.43
C LYS A 122 17.02 -29.93 10.13
N GLN A 123 16.39 -30.33 9.03
CA GLN A 123 17.04 -30.39 7.72
C GLN A 123 17.36 -28.98 7.18
N ILE A 124 16.49 -28.01 7.46
CA ILE A 124 16.75 -26.60 7.15
C ILE A 124 17.92 -26.11 8.00
N GLN A 125 17.90 -26.35 9.31
CA GLN A 125 19.01 -25.99 10.20
C GLN A 125 20.34 -26.62 9.76
N TYR A 126 20.35 -27.91 9.46
CA TYR A 126 21.58 -28.60 9.07
C TYR A 126 22.10 -28.11 7.73
N ALA A 127 21.22 -27.68 6.82
CA ALA A 127 21.61 -27.09 5.55
C ALA A 127 22.25 -25.71 5.77
N ILE A 128 21.69 -24.88 6.66
CA ILE A 128 22.29 -23.61 7.10
C ILE A 128 23.68 -23.87 7.70
N TRP A 129 23.81 -24.80 8.65
CA TRP A 129 25.12 -25.15 9.24
C TRP A 129 26.11 -25.69 8.22
N TYR A 130 25.66 -26.46 7.24
CA TYR A 130 26.54 -26.94 6.16
C TYR A 130 27.06 -25.78 5.31
N LEU A 131 26.19 -24.82 4.95
CA LEU A 131 26.57 -23.61 4.22
C LEU A 131 27.46 -22.67 5.05
N LEU A 132 27.47 -22.81 6.37
CA LEU A 132 28.36 -22.11 7.31
C LEU A 132 29.62 -22.91 7.68
N ASP A 133 29.94 -23.96 6.94
CA ASP A 133 31.12 -24.81 7.15
C ASP A 133 31.18 -25.52 8.52
N TYR A 134 30.04 -25.65 9.21
CA TYR A 134 29.93 -26.35 10.50
C TYR A 134 29.67 -27.86 10.35
N GLY A 135 29.65 -28.37 9.13
CA GLY A 135 29.40 -29.76 8.79
C GLY A 135 27.92 -30.10 8.61
N ASN A 136 27.65 -31.32 8.14
CA ASN A 136 26.33 -31.68 7.59
C ASN A 136 25.25 -32.06 8.61
N GLY A 137 25.54 -32.15 9.91
CA GLY A 137 24.52 -32.39 10.96
C GLY A 137 23.66 -33.66 10.83
N GLY A 138 23.85 -34.51 9.81
CA GLY A 138 22.92 -35.57 9.44
C GLY A 138 21.89 -35.22 8.34
N LEU A 139 22.25 -34.38 7.37
CA LEU A 139 21.42 -34.07 6.20
C LEU A 139 20.91 -35.34 5.49
N ASN A 140 19.60 -35.40 5.28
CA ASN A 140 18.92 -36.39 4.44
C ASN A 140 18.86 -35.91 2.97
N SER A 141 18.09 -36.61 2.12
CA SER A 141 17.92 -36.24 0.70
C SER A 141 17.36 -34.83 0.50
N ASP A 142 16.40 -34.41 1.31
CA ASP A 142 15.73 -33.11 1.19
C ASP A 142 16.69 -31.99 1.60
N GLY A 143 17.42 -32.20 2.69
CA GLY A 143 18.49 -31.32 3.14
C GLY A 143 19.58 -31.14 2.08
N TRP A 144 20.05 -32.23 1.47
CA TRP A 144 21.03 -32.16 0.38
C TRP A 144 20.48 -31.46 -0.86
N SER A 145 19.17 -31.61 -1.16
CA SER A 145 18.52 -30.89 -2.25
C SER A 145 18.57 -29.38 -2.05
N MET A 146 18.24 -28.89 -0.83
CA MET A 146 18.33 -27.46 -0.50
C MET A 146 19.76 -26.93 -0.64
N VAL A 147 20.75 -27.63 -0.09
CA VAL A 147 22.18 -27.25 -0.21
C VAL A 147 22.62 -27.21 -1.67
N HIS A 148 22.21 -28.20 -2.48
CA HIS A 148 22.56 -28.27 -3.89
C HIS A 148 21.97 -27.10 -4.68
N ASN A 149 20.68 -26.81 -4.51
CA ASN A 149 20.01 -25.70 -5.18
C ASN A 149 20.62 -24.35 -4.76
N ALA A 150 20.87 -24.15 -3.47
CA ALA A 150 21.55 -22.96 -2.97
C ALA A 150 22.97 -22.80 -3.56
N SER A 151 23.69 -23.90 -3.77
CA SER A 151 25.02 -23.87 -4.39
C SER A 151 24.98 -23.56 -5.90
N LEU A 152 23.90 -23.95 -6.59
CA LEU A 152 23.72 -23.70 -8.02
C LEU A 152 23.19 -22.30 -8.33
N TYR A 153 22.24 -21.83 -7.53
CA TYR A 153 21.43 -20.63 -7.85
C TYR A 153 21.62 -19.50 -6.85
N GLY A 154 22.22 -19.76 -5.69
CA GLY A 154 22.29 -18.80 -4.59
C GLY A 154 23.44 -17.80 -4.64
N GLU A 155 24.48 -18.02 -5.47
CA GLU A 155 25.67 -17.14 -5.51
C GLU A 155 25.32 -15.66 -5.73
N SER A 156 24.38 -15.38 -6.65
CA SER A 156 23.92 -14.03 -6.99
C SER A 156 22.51 -13.72 -6.49
N TYR A 157 21.95 -14.54 -5.59
CA TYR A 157 20.60 -14.33 -5.11
C TYR A 157 20.51 -13.04 -4.30
N THR A 158 19.54 -12.22 -4.67
CA THR A 158 19.19 -10.94 -4.06
C THR A 158 17.71 -11.02 -3.69
N PRO A 159 17.36 -10.96 -2.39
CA PRO A 159 15.97 -10.93 -1.98
C PRO A 159 15.31 -9.59 -2.34
N THR A 160 14.02 -9.64 -2.63
CA THR A 160 13.11 -8.52 -2.92
C THR A 160 12.19 -8.25 -1.72
N TYR A 161 11.31 -7.24 -1.80
CA TYR A 161 10.34 -6.95 -0.74
C TYR A 161 9.37 -8.11 -0.48
N PHE A 162 9.20 -9.02 -1.45
CA PHE A 162 8.37 -10.22 -1.31
C PHE A 162 9.13 -11.43 -0.73
N ASP A 163 10.44 -11.33 -0.58
CA ASP A 163 11.28 -12.39 -0.07
C ASP A 163 11.57 -12.21 1.43
N ILE A 164 11.91 -13.30 2.09
CA ILE A 164 12.51 -13.29 3.42
C ILE A 164 13.90 -12.64 3.32
N ILE A 165 14.10 -11.60 4.12
CA ILE A 165 15.39 -11.01 4.44
C ILE A 165 15.93 -11.70 5.70
N GLY A 166 17.06 -12.39 5.57
CA GLY A 166 17.76 -12.92 6.72
C GLY A 166 18.42 -11.78 7.52
N VAL A 167 18.18 -11.72 8.83
CA VAL A 167 18.79 -10.73 9.73
C VAL A 167 19.54 -11.46 10.85
N ILE A 168 20.83 -11.15 11.02
CA ILE A 168 21.64 -11.66 12.12
C ILE A 168 21.35 -10.83 13.37
N ALA A 169 21.01 -11.50 14.47
CA ALA A 169 21.01 -10.89 15.79
C ALA A 169 22.28 -11.25 16.57
N ASP A 170 23.07 -10.24 16.92
CA ASP A 170 24.35 -10.37 17.61
C ASP A 170 24.34 -9.72 19.01
N ALA A 171 24.36 -10.57 20.04
CA ALA A 171 24.44 -10.18 21.44
C ALA A 171 25.88 -10.22 22.03
N GLY A 172 26.92 -10.33 21.19
CA GLY A 172 28.33 -10.29 21.60
C GLY A 172 29.11 -11.59 21.41
N GLN A 173 30.42 -11.56 21.69
CA GLN A 173 31.38 -12.60 21.26
C GLN A 173 31.15 -14.01 21.86
N HIS A 174 30.48 -14.11 23.01
CA HIS A 174 30.23 -15.39 23.69
C HIS A 174 28.75 -15.78 23.70
N VAL A 175 27.96 -15.15 22.85
CA VAL A 175 26.55 -15.50 22.64
C VAL A 175 26.37 -16.01 21.22
N GLN A 176 25.65 -17.11 21.09
CA GLN A 176 25.30 -17.70 19.81
C GLN A 176 24.55 -16.68 18.94
N LYS A 177 24.98 -16.55 17.68
CA LYS A 177 24.31 -15.71 16.68
C LYS A 177 23.02 -16.38 16.23
N GLN A 178 21.98 -15.58 16.10
CA GLN A 178 20.68 -15.97 15.58
C GLN A 178 20.52 -15.44 14.15
N ILE A 179 19.72 -16.13 13.32
CA ILE A 179 19.40 -15.74 11.95
C ILE A 179 17.87 -15.70 11.85
N LEU A 180 17.33 -14.50 11.92
CA LEU A 180 15.91 -14.21 11.90
C LEU A 180 15.39 -14.14 10.47
N GLU A 181 14.21 -14.69 10.23
CA GLU A 181 13.46 -14.45 9.00
C GLU A 181 12.61 -13.20 9.16
N VAL A 182 12.99 -12.13 8.45
CA VAL A 182 12.25 -10.86 8.43
C VAL A 182 11.58 -10.74 7.07
N ARG A 183 10.30 -10.36 7.06
CA ARG A 183 9.61 -9.96 5.83
C ARG A 183 9.51 -8.44 5.84
N PRO A 184 10.18 -7.75 4.92
CA PRO A 184 10.01 -6.31 4.79
C PRO A 184 8.61 -6.04 4.22
N ILE A 185 8.08 -4.85 4.50
CA ILE A 185 6.81 -4.39 3.96
C ILE A 185 7.11 -3.80 2.58
N ASP A 186 6.33 -4.16 1.56
CA ASP A 186 6.43 -3.49 0.25
C ASP A 186 5.76 -2.11 0.37
N PRO A 187 6.49 -1.00 0.25
CA PRO A 187 5.89 0.32 0.36
C PRO A 187 4.81 0.58 -0.71
N ASN A 188 4.92 -0.05 -1.87
CA ASN A 188 3.91 0.09 -2.93
C ASN A 188 2.86 -1.04 -2.91
N GLY A 189 2.91 -1.90 -1.89
CA GLY A 189 1.88 -2.88 -1.61
C GLY A 189 0.70 -2.26 -0.87
N ASP A 190 -0.24 -3.13 -0.53
CA ASP A 190 -1.49 -2.86 0.19
C ASP A 190 -1.65 -4.11 1.07
N ALA A 191 -1.27 -4.01 2.35
CA ALA A 191 -1.00 -5.18 3.18
C ALA A 191 -2.22 -5.72 3.93
N ASP A 192 -3.18 -4.87 4.28
CA ASP A 192 -4.53 -5.22 4.78
C ASP A 192 -5.54 -5.47 3.64
N GLY A 193 -5.31 -4.93 2.44
CA GLY A 193 -6.17 -5.12 1.27
C GLY A 193 -7.33 -4.12 1.21
N ASP A 194 -7.20 -2.95 1.81
CA ASP A 194 -8.25 -1.94 1.89
C ASP A 194 -8.36 -1.06 0.62
N GLY A 195 -7.30 -1.01 -0.19
CA GLY A 195 -7.22 -0.22 -1.42
C GLY A 195 -6.32 1.02 -1.32
N ILE A 196 -5.77 1.32 -0.14
CA ILE A 196 -4.73 2.31 0.11
C ILE A 196 -3.38 1.60 0.02
N LYS A 197 -2.34 2.28 -0.48
CA LYS A 197 -1.00 1.67 -0.44
C LYS A 197 -0.38 1.95 0.91
N ASN A 198 0.43 1.01 1.37
CA ASN A 198 1.24 1.17 2.57
C ASN A 198 2.00 2.50 2.59
N ILE A 199 2.52 3.00 1.47
CA ILE A 199 3.23 4.31 1.43
C ILE A 199 2.31 5.54 1.53
N ASP A 200 1.05 5.39 1.16
CA ASP A 200 0.04 6.44 1.18
C ASP A 200 -0.58 6.56 2.61
N GLU A 201 -0.23 5.67 3.53
CA GLU A 201 -0.69 5.62 4.94
C GLU A 201 0.33 6.21 5.93
N ASP A 202 1.20 7.09 5.43
CA ASP A 202 2.12 7.94 6.21
C ASP A 202 1.37 9.22 6.61
N VAL A 203 0.41 9.08 7.52
CA VAL A 203 -0.53 10.12 7.97
C VAL A 203 0.20 11.34 8.55
N ASP A 204 1.28 11.13 9.30
CA ASP A 204 2.07 12.23 9.88
C ASP A 204 3.17 12.79 8.96
N ALA A 205 3.33 12.17 7.79
CA ALA A 205 4.29 12.51 6.73
C ALA A 205 5.76 12.53 7.20
N ASP A 206 6.13 11.69 8.18
CA ASP A 206 7.51 11.52 8.63
C ASP A 206 8.35 10.61 7.71
N GLY A 207 7.71 9.98 6.73
CA GLY A 207 8.31 9.09 5.74
C GLY A 207 8.34 7.63 6.19
N ASN A 208 7.64 7.26 7.27
CA ASN A 208 7.53 5.90 7.74
C ASN A 208 6.07 5.50 8.06
N PRO A 209 5.32 4.98 7.07
CA PRO A 209 3.93 4.56 7.28
C PRO A 209 3.78 3.40 8.26
N THR A 210 4.87 2.67 8.56
CA THR A 210 4.83 1.52 9.46
C THR A 210 4.79 1.93 10.94
N ASN A 211 4.44 3.18 11.27
CA ASN A 211 4.30 3.65 12.65
C ASN A 211 3.09 4.49 12.95
N ASP A 212 2.20 4.64 11.99
CA ASP A 212 1.00 5.44 12.15
C ASP A 212 -0.13 4.50 12.56
N ASP A 213 -0.84 4.89 13.62
CA ASP A 213 -1.83 4.11 14.36
C ASP A 213 -2.88 5.12 14.85
N THR A 214 -3.85 5.39 13.97
CA THR A 214 -4.82 6.49 14.12
C THR A 214 -5.70 6.29 15.36
N ASP A 215 -6.21 5.09 15.59
CA ASP A 215 -7.11 4.77 16.71
C ASP A 215 -6.35 4.36 18.01
N SER A 216 -5.05 4.13 17.92
CA SER A 216 -4.17 3.72 19.02
C SER A 216 -4.50 2.33 19.60
N ASP A 217 -5.01 1.39 18.81
CA ASP A 217 -5.29 0.01 19.25
C ASP A 217 -4.04 -0.90 19.25
N GLY A 218 -2.97 -0.45 18.59
CA GLY A 218 -1.68 -1.13 18.49
C GLY A 218 -1.48 -1.96 17.22
N VAL A 219 -2.41 -1.90 16.27
CA VAL A 219 -2.23 -2.19 14.85
C VAL A 219 -1.97 -0.87 14.15
N ASN A 220 -1.03 -0.85 13.20
CA ASN A 220 -0.72 0.37 12.47
C ASN A 220 -1.57 0.38 11.20
N ASN A 221 -1.99 1.56 10.73
CA ASN A 221 -2.88 1.79 9.59
C ASN A 221 -2.60 0.85 8.41
N TYR A 222 -1.35 0.78 7.93
CA TYR A 222 -0.93 -0.10 6.81
C TYR A 222 -1.20 -1.61 6.97
N PHE A 223 -1.66 -2.03 8.14
CA PHE A 223 -2.04 -3.40 8.45
C PHE A 223 -3.34 -3.51 9.24
N ASP A 224 -4.03 -2.39 9.43
CA ASP A 224 -5.35 -2.30 10.03
C ASP A 224 -6.42 -2.33 8.93
N THR A 225 -7.62 -2.79 9.26
CA THR A 225 -8.74 -2.81 8.31
C THR A 225 -9.84 -1.81 8.68
N ASP A 226 -9.64 -1.08 9.78
CA ASP A 226 -10.55 -0.15 10.45
C ASP A 226 -9.68 0.90 11.17
N ASP A 227 -9.05 1.79 10.39
CA ASP A 227 -7.95 2.66 10.82
C ASP A 227 -8.32 3.63 11.96
N ASP A 228 -9.57 4.10 11.99
CA ASP A 228 -10.07 5.06 12.96
C ASP A 228 -10.88 4.39 14.11
N GLY A 229 -11.14 3.09 14.00
CA GLY A 229 -11.71 2.24 15.03
C GLY A 229 -13.20 2.48 15.26
N ASP A 230 -13.95 2.82 14.22
CA ASP A 230 -15.37 3.17 14.27
C ASP A 230 -16.33 2.00 13.93
N GLU A 231 -15.80 0.80 13.63
CA GLU A 231 -16.51 -0.40 13.17
C GLU A 231 -17.06 -0.36 11.72
N ILE A 232 -16.75 0.68 10.95
CA ILE A 232 -16.79 0.72 9.48
C ILE A 232 -15.39 0.30 8.99
N LEU A 233 -15.30 -0.32 7.80
CA LEU A 233 -14.00 -0.80 7.33
C LEU A 233 -13.38 0.26 6.43
N THR A 234 -12.07 0.48 6.54
CA THR A 234 -11.30 1.43 5.70
C THR A 234 -11.62 1.22 4.21
N GLN A 235 -11.71 -0.04 3.75
CA GLN A 235 -12.09 -0.37 2.37
C GLN A 235 -13.47 0.16 1.93
N ILE A 236 -14.43 0.12 2.84
CA ILE A 236 -15.79 0.61 2.61
C ILE A 236 -15.75 2.13 2.49
N GLU A 237 -15.09 2.81 3.42
CA GLU A 237 -15.02 4.28 3.43
C GLU A 237 -14.24 4.82 2.24
N VAL A 238 -13.15 4.15 1.85
CA VAL A 238 -12.42 4.44 0.60
C VAL A 238 -13.35 4.28 -0.60
N THR A 239 -14.17 3.23 -0.63
CA THR A 239 -15.14 2.99 -1.73
C THR A 239 -16.23 4.06 -1.74
N ASP A 240 -16.88 4.31 -0.60
CA ASP A 240 -17.94 5.30 -0.46
C ASP A 240 -17.40 6.71 -0.76
N GLY A 241 -16.17 7.02 -0.36
CA GLY A 241 -15.50 8.28 -0.67
C GLY A 241 -15.20 8.48 -2.16
N THR A 242 -15.14 7.41 -2.99
CA THR A 242 -15.09 7.59 -4.45
C THR A 242 -16.42 8.07 -5.03
N GLN A 243 -17.53 7.84 -4.31
CA GLN A 243 -18.87 8.20 -4.71
C GLN A 243 -19.30 9.53 -4.09
N PHE A 244 -19.05 9.75 -2.80
CA PHE A 244 -19.58 10.89 -2.03
C PHE A 244 -18.53 11.95 -1.68
N GLY A 245 -17.26 11.72 -2.01
CA GLY A 245 -16.14 12.57 -1.63
C GLY A 245 -15.27 11.95 -0.53
N GLN A 246 -13.96 12.19 -0.60
CA GLN A 246 -12.97 11.56 0.29
C GLN A 246 -12.89 12.21 1.69
N ASP A 247 -13.43 13.42 1.83
CA ASP A 247 -13.43 14.28 3.02
C ASP A 247 -14.73 15.11 2.92
N VAL A 248 -15.81 14.61 3.50
CA VAL A 248 -17.17 15.15 3.29
C VAL A 248 -17.36 16.48 4.01
N ASP A 249 -16.85 16.62 5.24
CA ASP A 249 -16.99 17.83 6.04
C ASP A 249 -15.89 18.88 5.79
N GLN A 250 -14.86 18.53 5.01
CA GLN A 250 -13.74 19.37 4.59
C GLN A 250 -12.88 19.87 5.76
N ASP A 251 -12.76 19.08 6.83
CA ASP A 251 -11.89 19.40 7.96
C ASP A 251 -10.40 19.07 7.71
N GLY A 252 -10.12 18.30 6.64
CA GLY A 252 -8.79 17.88 6.21
C GLY A 252 -8.38 16.49 6.69
N ILE A 253 -9.25 15.75 7.37
CA ILE A 253 -9.10 14.35 7.72
C ILE A 253 -9.94 13.53 6.73
N PRO A 254 -9.34 12.60 5.96
CA PRO A 254 -10.13 11.72 5.10
C PRO A 254 -11.13 10.88 5.91
N ASN A 255 -12.29 10.57 5.34
CA ASN A 255 -13.37 9.83 6.03
C ASN A 255 -12.85 8.55 6.73
N TYR A 256 -11.99 7.79 6.06
CA TYR A 256 -11.42 6.53 6.59
C TYR A 256 -10.46 6.71 7.79
N LEU A 257 -10.16 7.95 8.19
CA LEU A 257 -9.38 8.33 9.36
C LEU A 257 -10.20 9.22 10.33
N ASP A 258 -11.48 9.47 10.05
CA ASP A 258 -12.34 10.40 10.79
C ASP A 258 -13.58 9.73 11.39
N THR A 259 -13.63 9.71 12.72
CA THR A 259 -14.76 9.15 13.48
C THR A 259 -16.07 9.98 13.44
N ASN A 260 -16.11 11.08 12.69
CA ASN A 260 -17.25 11.98 12.47
C ASN A 260 -17.21 12.59 11.04
N SER A 261 -17.18 11.75 10.02
CA SER A 261 -16.89 12.11 8.62
C SER A 261 -17.78 13.21 8.01
N ASP A 262 -18.99 13.42 8.54
CA ASP A 262 -19.97 14.40 8.02
C ASP A 262 -20.06 15.71 8.83
N GLY A 263 -19.30 15.84 9.92
CA GLY A 263 -19.26 17.07 10.71
C GLY A 263 -20.49 17.34 11.59
N ASP A 264 -21.42 16.40 11.77
CA ASP A 264 -22.75 16.68 12.36
C ASP A 264 -22.81 16.60 13.91
N CYS A 265 -21.70 16.21 14.55
CA CYS A 265 -21.52 15.98 15.99
C CYS A 265 -22.11 14.67 16.54
N LYS A 266 -22.49 13.72 15.69
CA LYS A 266 -22.64 12.31 16.06
C LYS A 266 -21.29 11.63 15.82
N ARG A 267 -21.27 10.33 15.57
CA ARG A 267 -20.01 9.58 15.44
C ARG A 267 -20.36 8.43 14.54
N ASP A 268 -19.46 8.09 13.66
CA ASP A 268 -19.73 7.19 12.54
C ASP A 268 -20.16 5.80 13.06
N ILE A 269 -19.52 5.28 14.11
CA ILE A 269 -19.97 4.08 14.86
C ILE A 269 -21.43 4.09 15.35
N CYS A 270 -22.01 5.26 15.61
CA CYS A 270 -23.38 5.43 16.09
C CYS A 270 -24.39 5.56 14.95
N GLU A 271 -23.99 6.20 13.86
CA GLU A 271 -24.78 6.38 12.63
C GLU A 271 -24.79 5.12 11.79
N GLY A 272 -23.59 4.63 11.51
CA GLY A 272 -23.29 3.49 10.69
C GLY A 272 -23.71 3.68 9.24
N ARG A 273 -23.65 2.57 8.50
CA ARG A 273 -23.96 2.52 7.07
C ARG A 273 -25.46 2.46 6.73
N GLY A 274 -26.30 2.95 7.65
CA GLY A 274 -27.72 3.09 7.37
C GLY A 274 -27.97 4.14 6.30
N ASP A 275 -29.20 4.21 5.80
CA ASP A 275 -29.70 5.31 4.97
C ASP A 275 -31.14 5.52 5.45
N ILE A 276 -31.29 6.40 6.45
CA ILE A 276 -32.53 6.48 7.24
C ILE A 276 -33.65 7.21 6.48
N ASP A 277 -33.32 8.13 5.60
CA ASP A 277 -34.27 8.96 4.86
C ASP A 277 -34.36 8.61 3.36
N GLY A 278 -33.47 7.76 2.86
CA GLY A 278 -33.60 7.03 1.61
C GLY A 278 -33.11 7.78 0.38
N ASP A 279 -32.12 8.66 0.52
CA ASP A 279 -31.56 9.44 -0.58
C ASP A 279 -30.35 8.78 -1.26
N GLY A 280 -29.80 7.74 -0.61
CA GLY A 280 -28.69 6.93 -1.08
C GLY A 280 -27.35 7.26 -0.44
N VAL A 281 -27.26 8.26 0.43
CA VAL A 281 -26.06 8.59 1.20
C VAL A 281 -26.07 7.79 2.51
N PRO A 282 -24.98 7.09 2.86
CA PRO A 282 -24.87 6.46 4.16
C PRO A 282 -24.93 7.51 5.29
N ASN A 283 -25.63 7.22 6.39
CA ASN A 283 -25.80 8.15 7.51
C ASN A 283 -24.49 8.74 8.07
N TYR A 284 -23.37 8.00 8.02
CA TYR A 284 -22.06 8.50 8.51
C TYR A 284 -21.42 9.54 7.57
N LEU A 285 -21.95 9.70 6.36
CA LEU A 285 -21.54 10.69 5.36
C LEU A 285 -22.65 11.73 5.10
N ASP A 286 -23.72 11.72 5.92
CA ASP A 286 -24.90 12.57 5.74
C ASP A 286 -25.13 13.45 6.97
N ALA A 287 -24.65 14.69 6.85
CA ALA A 287 -24.74 15.70 7.90
C ALA A 287 -26.19 16.00 8.36
N ASN A 288 -27.20 15.56 7.60
CA ASN A 288 -28.58 15.64 7.99
C ASN A 288 -29.41 14.44 7.51
N ASP A 289 -29.33 13.36 8.29
CA ASP A 289 -30.17 12.15 8.40
C ASP A 289 -31.72 12.27 8.21
N ASN A 290 -32.28 13.43 7.86
CA ASN A 290 -33.71 13.64 7.68
C ASN A 290 -34.08 14.52 6.47
N ASP A 291 -33.13 15.01 5.67
CA ASP A 291 -33.49 15.78 4.47
C ASP A 291 -33.76 14.90 3.24
N GLY A 292 -33.23 13.69 3.22
CA GLY A 292 -33.55 12.64 2.27
C GLY A 292 -33.55 13.15 0.82
N PRO A 293 -34.51 12.74 -0.03
CA PRO A 293 -34.57 13.20 -1.42
C PRO A 293 -34.70 14.73 -1.60
N PHE A 294 -34.89 15.50 -0.53
CA PHE A 294 -34.96 16.96 -0.56
C PHE A 294 -33.68 17.65 -0.05
N GLY A 295 -32.64 16.88 0.30
CA GLY A 295 -31.27 17.35 0.49
C GLY A 295 -30.61 17.80 -0.81
N ASP A 296 -29.39 18.33 -0.71
CA ASP A 296 -28.60 18.98 -1.78
C ASP A 296 -27.13 18.57 -1.56
N LEU A 297 -26.80 17.37 -2.04
CA LEU A 297 -25.62 16.61 -1.61
C LEU A 297 -24.29 17.21 -2.13
N ASP A 298 -24.28 17.72 -3.35
CA ASP A 298 -23.13 18.42 -3.93
C ASP A 298 -23.11 19.93 -3.67
N HIS A 299 -24.15 20.43 -3.00
CA HIS A 299 -24.32 21.82 -2.60
C HIS A 299 -24.35 22.81 -3.77
N ASP A 300 -24.79 22.37 -4.95
CA ASP A 300 -24.92 23.22 -6.13
C ASP A 300 -26.23 24.07 -6.09
N GLY A 301 -27.18 23.67 -5.24
CA GLY A 301 -28.48 24.32 -5.04
C GLY A 301 -29.67 23.53 -5.60
N LEU A 302 -29.44 22.39 -6.25
CA LEU A 302 -30.45 21.43 -6.69
C LEU A 302 -30.72 20.41 -5.58
N GLN A 303 -31.92 19.85 -5.58
CA GLN A 303 -32.25 18.81 -4.62
C GLN A 303 -31.95 17.44 -5.21
N ASN A 304 -31.53 16.49 -4.39
CA ASN A 304 -31.24 15.11 -4.78
C ASN A 304 -32.37 14.49 -5.65
N SER A 305 -33.64 14.72 -5.30
CA SER A 305 -34.78 14.23 -6.09
C SER A 305 -35.05 14.99 -7.39
N LEU A 306 -34.65 16.25 -7.45
CA LEU A 306 -34.73 17.06 -8.65
C LEU A 306 -33.67 16.62 -9.65
N GLU A 307 -32.46 16.39 -9.16
CA GLU A 307 -31.36 15.84 -9.95
C GLU A 307 -31.67 14.44 -10.46
N ASP A 308 -32.24 13.55 -9.63
CA ASP A 308 -32.79 12.26 -10.09
C ASP A 308 -33.78 12.40 -11.26
N SER A 309 -34.54 13.48 -11.27
CA SER A 309 -35.56 13.75 -12.29
C SER A 309 -35.00 14.39 -13.56
N LEU A 310 -33.88 15.13 -13.43
CA LEU A 310 -33.16 15.78 -14.52
C LEU A 310 -32.13 14.85 -15.15
N GLY A 311 -31.63 13.88 -14.40
CA GLY A 311 -30.55 12.98 -14.82
C GLY A 311 -29.15 13.50 -14.50
N THR A 312 -29.03 14.59 -13.74
CA THR A 312 -27.77 15.14 -13.24
C THR A 312 -27.22 14.34 -12.05
N ASN A 313 -25.99 14.62 -11.64
CA ASN A 313 -25.24 13.87 -10.64
C ASN A 313 -25.23 14.58 -9.28
N LYS A 314 -26.06 14.07 -8.35
CA LYS A 314 -26.19 14.49 -6.94
C LYS A 314 -24.91 14.67 -6.13
N THR A 315 -23.78 14.14 -6.60
CA THR A 315 -22.49 14.18 -5.90
C THR A 315 -21.48 15.07 -6.61
N ASN A 316 -21.86 15.71 -7.71
CA ASN A 316 -20.98 16.49 -8.56
C ASN A 316 -21.71 17.73 -9.09
N PRO A 317 -21.35 18.94 -8.62
CA PRO A 317 -22.10 20.17 -8.92
C PRO A 317 -21.98 20.66 -10.39
N ASP A 318 -21.32 19.89 -11.24
CA ASP A 318 -20.99 20.13 -12.66
C ASP A 318 -20.94 18.77 -13.39
N SER A 319 -22.10 18.26 -13.79
CA SER A 319 -22.35 16.88 -14.19
C SER A 319 -21.58 16.43 -15.44
N ASP A 320 -21.39 17.31 -16.42
CA ASP A 320 -20.63 17.04 -17.64
C ASP A 320 -19.18 17.55 -17.59
N GLY A 321 -18.83 18.35 -16.58
CA GLY A 321 -17.47 18.81 -16.31
C GLY A 321 -17.03 19.96 -17.21
N ASP A 322 -17.97 20.75 -17.71
CA ASP A 322 -17.72 21.86 -18.62
C ASP A 322 -17.40 23.20 -17.90
N SER A 323 -17.36 23.19 -16.56
CA SER A 323 -17.12 24.35 -15.68
C SER A 323 -18.24 25.39 -15.59
N LEU A 324 -19.39 25.14 -16.19
CA LEU A 324 -20.66 25.64 -15.69
C LEU A 324 -21.13 24.66 -14.59
N GLY A 325 -22.37 24.75 -14.13
CA GLY A 325 -22.81 23.90 -13.02
C GLY A 325 -24.29 23.60 -13.17
N ASP A 326 -24.74 22.49 -12.59
CA ASP A 326 -26.05 21.97 -12.92
C ASP A 326 -27.16 22.97 -12.54
N TYR A 327 -27.02 23.66 -11.41
CA TYR A 327 -27.95 24.69 -10.99
C TYR A 327 -28.17 25.81 -12.03
N PRO A 328 -27.13 26.55 -12.52
CA PRO A 328 -27.32 27.53 -13.58
C PRO A 328 -27.83 26.95 -14.90
N GLU A 329 -27.38 25.76 -15.29
CA GLU A 329 -27.76 25.10 -16.55
C GLU A 329 -29.16 24.51 -16.53
N THR A 330 -29.72 24.38 -15.35
CA THR A 330 -31.13 23.99 -15.19
C THR A 330 -32.00 25.18 -14.80
N ASP A 331 -31.56 26.44 -14.83
CA ASP A 331 -32.36 27.58 -14.32
C ASP A 331 -32.95 27.29 -12.91
N GLY A 332 -32.15 26.68 -12.04
CA GLY A 332 -32.55 26.23 -10.70
C GLY A 332 -33.53 25.05 -10.71
N GLY A 333 -33.41 24.13 -11.67
CA GLY A 333 -34.11 22.85 -11.69
C GLY A 333 -35.15 22.61 -12.80
N ASN A 334 -35.23 23.49 -13.79
CA ASN A 334 -35.91 23.29 -15.06
C ASN A 334 -34.95 22.63 -16.08
N PRO A 335 -35.35 21.57 -16.79
CA PRO A 335 -34.53 21.05 -17.88
C PRO A 335 -34.41 22.10 -19.00
N ILE A 336 -33.19 22.58 -19.23
CA ILE A 336 -32.82 23.37 -20.42
C ILE A 336 -32.17 22.42 -21.41
N ASP A 337 -32.48 22.59 -22.69
CA ASP A 337 -32.01 21.78 -23.81
C ASP A 337 -31.86 22.77 -24.97
N THR A 338 -30.67 23.39 -25.05
CA THR A 338 -30.40 24.57 -25.87
C THR A 338 -30.43 24.22 -27.36
N ASP A 339 -29.84 23.11 -27.76
CA ASP A 339 -29.78 22.64 -29.15
C ASP A 339 -30.99 21.77 -29.57
N ASN A 340 -31.78 21.26 -28.62
CA ASN A 340 -32.92 20.35 -28.79
C ASN A 340 -32.54 18.95 -29.29
N ASP A 341 -31.37 18.42 -28.93
CA ASP A 341 -30.98 17.03 -29.22
C ASP A 341 -31.59 16.01 -28.23
N GLY A 342 -32.07 16.49 -27.08
CA GLY A 342 -32.70 15.71 -26.02
C GLY A 342 -31.78 15.31 -24.87
N ILE A 343 -30.55 15.82 -24.83
CA ILE A 343 -29.70 15.97 -23.65
C ILE A 343 -30.02 17.34 -23.05
N ILE A 344 -29.91 17.50 -21.73
CA ILE A 344 -30.08 18.82 -21.11
C ILE A 344 -28.72 19.47 -20.99
N ASP A 345 -28.66 20.80 -21.01
CA ASP A 345 -27.42 21.60 -20.91
C ASP A 345 -26.50 21.03 -19.80
N ALA A 346 -27.03 20.84 -18.58
CA ALA A 346 -26.31 20.24 -17.45
C ALA A 346 -25.82 18.77 -17.62
N ASN A 347 -25.93 18.16 -18.79
CA ASN A 347 -25.36 16.86 -19.12
C ASN A 347 -24.72 16.87 -20.52
N ASP A 348 -24.52 18.05 -21.09
CA ASP A 348 -24.02 18.28 -22.44
C ASP A 348 -22.79 19.21 -22.44
N PRO A 349 -21.57 18.67 -22.66
CA PRO A 349 -20.37 19.49 -22.72
C PRO A 349 -20.30 20.53 -23.87
N ASP A 350 -21.30 20.57 -24.77
CA ASP A 350 -21.43 21.44 -25.95
C ASP A 350 -22.90 21.87 -26.12
N ASP A 351 -23.40 22.71 -25.21
CA ASP A 351 -24.82 23.09 -25.02
C ASP A 351 -25.59 23.45 -26.31
N ASP A 352 -24.93 24.08 -27.27
CA ASP A 352 -25.54 24.56 -28.51
C ASP A 352 -25.10 23.79 -29.77
N ASP A 353 -24.32 22.73 -29.58
CA ASP A 353 -23.91 21.73 -30.59
C ASP A 353 -23.21 22.40 -31.80
N ASP A 354 -22.41 23.45 -31.53
CA ASP A 354 -21.73 24.29 -32.52
C ASP A 354 -20.28 23.83 -32.85
N ASP A 355 -19.86 22.69 -32.27
CA ASP A 355 -18.51 22.12 -32.28
C ASP A 355 -17.49 22.88 -31.37
N ILE A 356 -17.93 23.78 -30.49
CA ILE A 356 -17.13 24.49 -29.48
C ILE A 356 -17.64 24.13 -28.07
N PRO A 357 -16.91 23.29 -27.31
CA PRO A 357 -17.35 22.89 -25.97
C PRO A 357 -17.63 24.08 -25.06
N THR A 358 -18.71 24.03 -24.27
CA THR A 358 -19.15 25.07 -23.35
C THR A 358 -18.00 25.58 -22.48
N LEU A 359 -17.15 24.67 -21.96
CA LEU A 359 -15.89 25.00 -21.24
C LEU A 359 -15.03 26.06 -21.92
N VAL A 360 -14.93 26.05 -23.24
CA VAL A 360 -14.18 27.03 -24.03
C VAL A 360 -14.93 28.36 -24.07
N GLU A 361 -16.24 28.33 -24.25
CA GLU A 361 -17.09 29.51 -24.33
C GLU A 361 -17.16 30.29 -23.01
N VAL A 362 -17.28 29.60 -21.87
CA VAL A 362 -17.28 30.23 -20.53
C VAL A 362 -15.98 30.99 -20.26
N THR A 363 -14.87 30.57 -20.89
CA THR A 363 -13.56 31.23 -20.74
C THR A 363 -13.33 32.46 -21.63
N ASP A 364 -14.10 32.64 -22.72
CA ASP A 364 -14.07 33.86 -23.56
C ASP A 364 -15.03 34.97 -23.04
N GLY A 365 -15.90 34.65 -22.08
CA GLY A 365 -16.66 35.63 -21.31
C GLY A 365 -18.05 35.97 -21.85
N ASN A 366 -18.67 35.08 -22.62
CA ASN A 366 -20.10 35.13 -22.94
C ASN A 366 -20.89 34.35 -21.87
N GLN A 367 -21.04 34.91 -20.67
CA GLN A 367 -22.05 34.40 -19.76
C GLN A 367 -23.44 34.67 -20.36
N PHE A 368 -24.25 33.60 -20.44
CA PHE A 368 -25.56 33.46 -21.09
C PHE A 368 -25.48 33.11 -22.58
N GLY A 369 -25.71 31.83 -22.91
CA GLY A 369 -25.93 31.23 -24.24
C GLY A 369 -26.81 32.07 -25.17
N GLN A 370 -26.20 33.10 -25.72
CA GLN A 370 -26.73 33.98 -26.74
C GLN A 370 -25.64 34.03 -27.79
N ASP A 371 -25.74 33.10 -28.73
CA ASP A 371 -25.38 33.25 -30.15
C ASP A 371 -24.84 34.65 -30.48
N VAL A 372 -23.53 34.71 -30.70
CA VAL A 372 -22.84 35.91 -31.20
C VAL A 372 -22.47 35.82 -32.68
N ASP A 373 -22.77 34.73 -33.40
CA ASP A 373 -22.38 34.63 -34.80
C ASP A 373 -23.37 34.02 -35.82
N ASN A 374 -24.65 33.83 -35.48
CA ASN A 374 -25.84 33.80 -36.36
C ASN A 374 -25.57 33.54 -37.86
N ASP A 375 -25.04 32.38 -38.24
CA ASP A 375 -24.66 32.09 -39.63
C ASP A 375 -25.81 31.66 -40.56
#